data_AF-A0A1N7QT35-F1
#
_entry.id   AF-A0A1N7QT35-F1
#
_cell.length_a   1.000
_cell.length_b   1.000
_cell.length_c   1.000
_cell.angle_alpha   90.00
_cell.angle_beta   90.00
_cell.angle_gamma   90.00
#
_symmetry.space_group_name_H-M   'P 1'
#
loop_
_entity.id
_entity.type
_entity.pdbx_description
1 polymer ?
#
loop_
_entity_poly.entity_id
_entity_poly.type
_entity_poly.pdbx_seq_one_letter_code
_entity_poly.pdbx_strand_id
1 'polypeptide(L)'
;MIKNGTFSRYSQDNRFKVKFSDNKMTEIYGKNTVTIESNIKMLSKCKLQAEIKNIKTKYKMPDSLFYVGKKTEYEVVETGKNYIIYDYRCNEGKNICSEILEKK
;
A
#
# COMPACT_ATOMS: atom_id res chain seq x y z
N MET A 1 -2.52 8.36 -12.70
CA MET A 1 -2.43 6.88 -12.83
C MET A 1 -1.07 6.46 -12.32
N ILE A 2 -1.02 5.58 -11.31
CA ILE A 2 0.24 5.14 -10.72
C ILE A 2 0.97 4.28 -11.76
N LYS A 3 1.98 4.86 -12.42
CA LYS A 3 2.84 4.12 -13.34
C LYS A 3 3.83 3.27 -12.52
N ASN A 4 4.28 2.16 -13.10
CA ASN A 4 5.24 1.23 -12.50
C ASN A 4 6.37 1.97 -11.76
N GLY A 5 6.64 1.60 -10.51
CA GLY A 5 7.59 2.30 -9.66
C GLY A 5 7.72 1.70 -8.27
N THR A 6 8.90 1.86 -7.67
CA THR A 6 9.14 1.53 -6.26
C THR A 6 9.15 2.83 -5.46
N PHE A 7 8.33 2.89 -4.43
CA PHE A 7 8.20 4.03 -3.55
C PHE A 7 8.41 3.60 -2.09
N SER A 8 8.81 4.54 -1.24
CA SER A 8 9.05 4.31 0.18
C SER A 8 8.60 5.52 1.00
N ARG A 9 8.18 5.29 2.25
CA ARG A 9 7.95 6.39 3.19
C ARG A 9 9.31 6.92 3.66
N TYR A 10 9.50 8.24 3.66
CA TYR A 10 10.64 8.88 4.32
C TYR A 10 10.46 8.75 5.83
N SER A 11 10.94 7.65 6.39
CA SER A 11 11.20 7.53 7.83
C SER A 11 12.67 7.19 8.00
N GLN A 12 13.26 7.57 9.13
CA GLN A 12 14.68 7.29 9.45
C GLN A 12 15.08 5.82 9.25
N ASP A 13 14.10 4.92 9.19
CA ASP A 13 14.26 3.49 9.08
C ASP A 13 13.98 2.89 7.68
N ASN A 14 13.34 3.62 6.74
CA ASN A 14 12.96 3.10 5.39
C ASN A 14 12.30 1.70 5.40
N ARG A 15 11.64 1.35 6.51
CA ARG A 15 11.08 0.02 6.79
C ARG A 15 9.76 -0.23 6.06
N PHE A 16 9.18 0.79 5.42
CA PHE A 16 7.98 0.63 4.62
C PHE A 16 8.26 1.00 3.17
N LYS A 17 7.99 0.05 2.27
CA LYS A 17 8.13 0.20 0.83
C LYS A 17 6.88 -0.27 0.14
N VAL A 18 6.47 0.44 -0.89
CA VAL A 18 5.36 0.05 -1.76
C VAL A 18 5.86 -0.01 -3.19
N LYS A 19 5.67 -1.16 -3.82
CA LYS A 19 5.97 -1.35 -5.24
C LYS A 19 4.66 -1.41 -6.01
N PHE A 20 4.57 -0.61 -7.06
CA PHE A 20 3.48 -0.67 -8.03
C PHE A 20 4.03 -1.29 -9.31
N SER A 21 3.39 -2.35 -9.79
CA SER A 21 3.71 -2.99 -11.07
C SER A 21 2.44 -3.58 -11.66
N ASP A 22 2.01 -3.15 -12.84
CA ASP A 22 0.96 -3.79 -13.65
C ASP A 22 -0.24 -4.34 -12.85
N ASN A 23 -1.12 -3.45 -12.39
CA ASN A 23 -2.27 -3.79 -11.55
C ASN A 23 -1.92 -4.58 -10.27
N LYS A 24 -0.68 -4.47 -9.77
CA LYS A 24 -0.27 -5.05 -8.49
C LYS A 24 0.35 -4.00 -7.59
N MET A 25 0.06 -4.15 -6.30
CA MET A 25 0.67 -3.43 -5.19
C MET A 25 1.41 -4.45 -4.34
N THR A 26 2.66 -4.17 -3.99
CA THR A 26 3.41 -4.96 -3.02
C THR A 26 3.90 -4.07 -1.90
N GLU A 27 3.38 -4.30 -0.71
CA GLU A 27 3.76 -3.60 0.50
C GLU A 27 4.76 -4.44 1.28
N ILE A 28 5.87 -3.83 1.67
CA ILE A 28 6.96 -4.48 2.38
C ILE A 28 7.19 -3.72 3.67
N TYR A 29 7.00 -4.41 4.80
CA TYR A 29 7.12 -3.85 6.14
C TYR A 29 8.34 -4.43 6.88
N GLY A 30 9.01 -3.58 7.67
CA GLY A 30 10.18 -3.93 8.46
C GLY A 30 11.41 -4.22 7.60
N LYS A 31 12.27 -5.13 8.09
CA LYS A 31 13.39 -5.70 7.33
C LYS A 31 12.89 -6.80 6.38
N ASN A 32 11.86 -6.49 5.58
CA ASN A 32 11.13 -7.43 4.71
C ASN A 32 10.49 -8.60 5.47
N THR A 33 10.05 -8.36 6.70
CA THR A 33 9.50 -9.40 7.56
C THR A 33 8.04 -9.71 7.28
N VAL A 34 7.31 -8.75 6.71
CA VAL A 34 5.95 -8.92 6.20
C VAL A 34 5.89 -8.34 4.79
N THR A 35 5.44 -9.16 3.84
CA THR A 35 5.19 -8.78 2.46
C THR A 35 3.73 -9.05 2.14
N ILE A 36 3.02 -8.00 1.71
CA ILE A 36 1.61 -8.10 1.31
C ILE A 36 1.56 -7.86 -0.20
N GLU A 37 1.01 -8.83 -0.93
CA GLU A 37 0.83 -8.74 -2.38
C GLU A 37 -0.67 -8.58 -2.66
N SER A 38 -1.02 -7.51 -3.37
CA SER A 38 -2.40 -7.14 -3.68
C SER A 38 -2.59 -6.91 -5.17
N ASN A 39 -3.76 -7.29 -5.68
CA ASN A 39 -4.21 -6.87 -7.00
C ASN A 39 -4.91 -5.52 -6.91
N ILE A 40 -4.61 -4.62 -7.84
CA ILE A 40 -5.19 -3.28 -7.93
C ILE A 40 -6.24 -3.26 -9.05
N LYS A 41 -7.39 -2.67 -8.75
CA LYS A 41 -8.39 -2.26 -9.72
C LYS A 41 -8.60 -0.76 -9.62
N MET A 42 -8.43 -0.04 -10.73
CA MET A 42 -8.80 1.38 -10.79
C MET A 42 -10.34 1.49 -10.76
N LEU A 43 -10.87 2.32 -9.85
CA LEU A 43 -12.30 2.63 -9.76
C LEU A 43 -12.62 3.96 -10.45
N SER A 44 -11.68 4.91 -10.42
CA SER A 44 -11.77 6.20 -11.13
C SER A 44 -10.36 6.75 -11.40
N LYS A 45 -10.25 7.96 -11.93
CA LYS A 45 -8.93 8.62 -12.18
C LYS A 45 -8.08 8.74 -10.91
N CYS A 46 -8.70 8.96 -9.76
CA CYS A 46 -8.03 9.18 -8.47
C CYS A 46 -8.35 8.11 -7.43
N LYS A 47 -9.10 7.05 -7.77
CA LYS A 47 -9.50 6.02 -6.80
C LYS A 47 -9.13 4.63 -7.29
N LEU A 48 -8.53 3.83 -6.41
CA LEU A 48 -8.19 2.44 -6.68
C LEU A 48 -8.59 1.55 -5.50
N GLN A 49 -8.85 0.29 -5.78
CA GLN A 49 -9.09 -0.74 -4.78
C GLN A 49 -7.95 -1.76 -4.87
N ALA A 50 -7.28 -2.04 -3.75
CA ALA A 50 -6.34 -3.13 -3.64
C ALA A 50 -6.97 -4.30 -2.87
N GLU A 51 -6.90 -5.49 -3.43
CA GLU A 51 -7.34 -6.73 -2.79
C GLU A 51 -6.13 -7.59 -2.47
N ILE A 52 -5.93 -7.94 -1.19
CA ILE A 52 -4.83 -8.78 -0.75
C ILE A 52 -5.00 -10.18 -1.33
N LYS A 53 -3.98 -10.66 -2.04
CA LYS A 53 -3.93 -12.02 -2.59
C LYS A 53 -2.99 -12.93 -1.82
N ASN A 54 -1.95 -12.36 -1.19
CA ASN A 54 -0.95 -13.13 -0.49
C ASN A 54 -0.32 -12.32 0.64
N ILE A 55 0.00 -13.00 1.75
CA ILE A 55 0.71 -12.42 2.89
C ILE A 55 1.85 -13.37 3.24
N LYS A 56 3.09 -12.91 3.04
CA LYS A 56 4.30 -13.63 3.43
C LYS A 56 4.86 -12.98 4.69
N THR A 57 4.82 -13.69 5.81
CA THR A 57 5.32 -13.18 7.10
C THR A 57 6.19 -14.21 7.81
N LYS A 58 7.23 -13.75 8.52
CA LYS A 58 8.03 -14.58 9.44
C LYS A 58 7.45 -14.64 10.85
N TYR A 59 6.45 -13.81 11.14
CA TYR A 59 5.76 -13.75 12.43
C TYR A 59 4.36 -14.35 12.32
N LYS A 60 3.89 -15.03 13.37
CA LYS A 60 2.46 -15.27 13.56
C LYS A 60 1.80 -13.91 13.87
N MET A 61 1.26 -13.24 12.85
CA MET A 61 0.53 -11.99 13.07
C MET A 61 -0.80 -12.33 13.76
N PRO A 62 -1.13 -11.73 14.92
CA PRO A 62 -2.47 -11.84 15.48
C PRO A 62 -3.47 -11.25 14.48
N ASP A 63 -4.46 -12.05 14.16
CA ASP A 63 -5.26 -11.97 12.95
C ASP A 63 -6.45 -11.03 13.15
N SER A 64 -6.45 -9.87 12.46
CA SER A 64 -7.66 -9.08 12.21
C SER A 64 -7.46 -7.98 11.17
N LEU A 65 -6.23 -7.43 11.05
CA LEU A 65 -6.01 -6.26 10.20
C LEU A 65 -5.59 -6.59 8.76
N PHE A 66 -4.97 -7.73 8.48
CA PHE A 66 -4.51 -8.10 7.13
C PHE A 66 -4.78 -9.58 6.86
N TYR A 67 -5.77 -9.87 6.02
CA TYR A 67 -6.13 -11.22 5.61
C TYR A 67 -6.30 -11.30 4.08
N VAL A 68 -6.12 -12.49 3.50
CA VAL A 68 -6.31 -12.72 2.07
C VAL A 68 -7.77 -12.48 1.69
N GLY A 69 -8.01 -11.69 0.65
CA GLY A 69 -9.34 -11.25 0.23
C GLY A 69 -9.77 -9.91 0.82
N LYS A 70 -9.03 -9.35 1.79
CA LYS A 70 -9.29 -7.99 2.29
C LYS A 70 -9.16 -6.99 1.14
N LYS A 71 -10.15 -6.11 1.01
CA LYS A 71 -10.18 -5.00 0.05
C LYS A 71 -9.98 -3.69 0.79
N THR A 72 -9.09 -2.85 0.25
CA THR A 72 -8.84 -1.50 0.76
C THR A 72 -8.98 -0.53 -0.40
N GLU A 73 -9.79 0.51 -0.21
CA GLU A 73 -9.90 1.61 -1.17
C GLU A 73 -8.91 2.70 -0.81
N TYR A 74 -8.18 3.14 -1.82
CA TYR A 74 -7.21 4.21 -1.74
C TYR A 74 -7.65 5.36 -2.65
N GLU A 75 -7.54 6.57 -2.15
CA GLU A 75 -7.76 7.80 -2.89
C GLU A 75 -6.43 8.49 -3.11
N VAL A 76 -6.01 8.59 -4.38
CA VAL A 76 -4.79 9.29 -4.78
C VAL A 76 -5.05 10.78 -4.69
N VAL A 77 -4.52 11.39 -3.64
CA VAL A 77 -4.63 12.83 -3.36
C VAL A 77 -3.73 13.62 -4.30
N GLU A 78 -2.49 13.17 -4.47
CA GLU A 78 -1.50 13.87 -5.27
C GLU A 78 -0.45 12.93 -5.87
N THR A 79 0.00 13.23 -7.09
CA THR A 79 1.14 12.56 -7.71
C THR A 79 2.11 13.58 -8.26
N GLY A 80 3.35 13.59 -7.76
CA GLY A 80 4.45 14.38 -8.30
C GLY A 80 5.41 13.54 -9.15
N LYS A 81 6.48 14.18 -9.64
CA LYS A 81 7.54 13.50 -10.42
C LYS A 81 8.20 12.37 -9.62
N ASN A 82 8.37 12.58 -8.32
CA ASN A 82 9.11 11.71 -7.42
C ASN A 82 8.31 11.29 -6.17
N TYR A 83 6.99 11.49 -6.15
CA TYR A 83 6.19 11.07 -5.00
C TYR A 83 4.75 10.76 -5.37
N ILE A 84 4.09 10.04 -4.48
CA ILE A 84 2.66 9.81 -4.48
C ILE A 84 2.12 9.98 -3.07
N ILE A 85 0.97 10.63 -2.96
CA ILE A 85 0.19 10.75 -1.74
C ILE A 85 -1.15 10.07 -1.96
N TYR A 86 -1.51 9.15 -1.08
CA TYR A 86 -2.83 8.54 -1.08
C TYR A 86 -3.41 8.41 0.32
N ASP A 87 -4.73 8.49 0.39
CA ASP A 87 -5.52 8.33 1.61
C ASP A 87 -6.25 7.00 1.59
N TYR A 88 -6.47 6.43 2.78
CA TYR A 88 -7.25 5.20 2.95
C TYR A 88 -7.88 5.16 4.33
N ARG A 89 -8.94 4.36 4.43
CA ARG A 89 -9.63 4.09 5.70
C ARG A 89 -8.81 3.10 6.54
N CYS A 90 -8.39 3.54 7.72
CA CYS A 90 -7.61 2.76 8.68
C CYS A 90 -8.35 2.64 10.02
N ASN A 91 -7.83 1.85 10.96
CA ASN A 91 -8.43 1.61 12.27
C ASN A 91 -9.91 1.21 12.17
N GLU A 92 -10.17 0.09 11.47
CA GLU A 92 -11.53 -0.42 11.24
C GLU A 92 -12.46 0.56 10.50
N GLY A 93 -11.88 1.51 9.77
CA GLY A 93 -12.61 2.52 9.00
C GLY A 93 -12.98 3.80 9.77
N LYS A 94 -12.60 3.88 11.05
CA LYS A 94 -12.88 5.06 11.90
C LYS A 94 -12.06 6.28 11.48
N ASN A 95 -10.84 6.06 10.98
CA ASN A 95 -9.91 7.12 10.64
C ASN A 95 -9.56 7.12 9.15
N ILE A 96 -9.18 8.29 8.64
CA ILE A 96 -8.49 8.43 7.36
C ILE A 96 -7.00 8.52 7.68
N CYS A 97 -6.21 7.64 7.05
CA CYS A 97 -4.76 7.66 7.11
C CYS A 97 -4.22 8.09 5.75
N SER A 98 -3.15 8.91 5.77
CA SER A 98 -2.44 9.36 4.58
C SER A 98 -1.06 8.71 4.50
N GLU A 99 -0.73 8.16 3.32
CA GLU A 99 0.63 7.72 2.99
C GLU A 99 1.27 8.70 2.02
N ILE A 100 2.43 9.22 2.41
CA ILE A 100 3.31 10.01 1.55
C ILE A 100 4.50 9.10 1.19
N LEU A 101 4.60 8.75 -0.09
CA LEU A 101 5.65 7.86 -0.59
C LEU A 101 6.51 8.57 -1.62
N GLU A 102 7.82 8.47 -1.45
CA GLU A 102 8.82 9.03 -2.36
C GLU A 102 9.38 7.93 -3.26
N LYS A 103 9.63 8.27 -4.51
CA LYS A 103 10.20 7.39 -5.53
C LYS A 103 11.68 7.19 -5.24
N LYS A 104 12.09 5.92 -5.16
CA LYS A 104 13.48 5.53 -4.99
C LYS A 104 14.21 5.36 -6.33
#